data_AF-A0A6J8BNY8-F1
#
_entry.id   AF-A0A6J8BNY8-F1
#
_cell.length_a   1.000
_cell.length_b   1.000
_cell.length_c   1.000
_cell.angle_alpha   90.00
_cell.angle_beta   90.00
_cell.angle_gamma   90.00
#
_symmetry.space_group_name_H-M   'P 1'
#
loop_
_entity.id
_entity.type
_entity.pdbx_description
1 polymer ?
#
loop_
_entity_poly.entity_id
_entity_poly.type
_entity_poly.pdbx_seq_one_letter_code
_entity_poly.pdbx_strand_id
1 'polypeptide(L)'
;MKPVSKNDMANPVLSADYVYLFFFSFKITCLLFLINLVFTTRTVHRSCSPKSEAAYDAIFRTIEGTFDIPVKERTLEQNNAISTYYKRKDLYTIQGQPPRLYFDNKPVLKKDECPRLIKKQYTQEKRHWTEAHVSSVEEQILWIVRKIDM
;
A
#
# COMPACT_ATOMS: atom_id res chain seq x y z
N MET A 1 22.28 -78.28 -22.61
CA MET A 1 21.74 -77.28 -21.66
C MET A 1 22.76 -76.17 -21.47
N LYS A 2 22.48 -74.94 -21.90
CA LYS A 2 23.28 -73.76 -21.56
C LYS A 2 22.65 -73.09 -20.33
N PRO A 3 23.46 -72.57 -19.38
CA PRO A 3 22.93 -71.97 -18.17
C PRO A 3 22.26 -70.62 -18.49
N VAL A 4 21.11 -70.37 -17.86
CA VAL A 4 20.44 -69.07 -17.85
C VAL A 4 21.28 -68.12 -16.99
N SER A 5 21.85 -67.09 -17.62
CA SER A 5 22.58 -66.02 -16.95
C SER A 5 21.61 -65.16 -16.13
N LYS A 6 21.70 -65.25 -14.81
CA LYS A 6 21.20 -64.22 -13.89
C LYS A 6 22.07 -62.98 -14.05
N ASN A 7 21.54 -61.95 -14.71
CA ASN A 7 21.95 -60.55 -14.57
C ASN A 7 20.64 -59.77 -14.76
N ASP A 8 19.92 -59.42 -13.70
CA ASP A 8 20.25 -58.26 -12.84
C ASP A 8 20.77 -57.09 -13.66
N MET A 9 19.87 -56.43 -14.37
CA MET A 9 20.00 -55.01 -14.67
C MET A 9 18.73 -54.31 -14.21
N ALA A 10 18.61 -54.19 -12.89
CA ALA A 10 17.84 -53.12 -12.29
C ALA A 10 18.40 -51.81 -12.84
N ASN A 11 17.67 -51.23 -13.80
CA ASN A 11 18.01 -50.01 -14.51
C ASN A 11 18.31 -48.86 -13.50
N PRO A 12 19.57 -48.44 -13.30
CA PRO A 12 19.88 -47.30 -12.45
C PRO A 12 19.40 -45.98 -13.09
N VAL A 13 19.12 -46.00 -14.39
CA VAL A 13 18.72 -44.82 -15.18
C VAL A 13 17.39 -44.23 -14.72
N LEU A 14 16.42 -45.05 -14.26
CA LEU A 14 15.15 -44.51 -13.75
C LEU A 14 15.33 -43.75 -12.43
N SER A 15 16.30 -44.11 -11.59
CA SER A 15 16.42 -43.54 -10.23
C SER A 15 16.87 -42.08 -10.22
N ALA A 16 17.76 -41.70 -11.15
CA ALA A 16 18.27 -40.35 -11.26
C ALA A 16 17.17 -39.37 -11.71
N ASP A 17 16.33 -39.77 -12.66
CA ASP A 17 15.26 -38.92 -13.19
C ASP A 17 14.22 -38.56 -12.11
N TYR A 18 13.86 -39.50 -11.23
CA TYR A 18 12.97 -39.22 -10.10
C TYR A 18 13.61 -38.27 -9.07
N VAL A 19 14.91 -38.40 -8.85
CA VAL A 19 15.66 -37.51 -7.96
C VAL A 19 15.69 -36.09 -8.54
N TYR A 20 15.92 -35.96 -9.84
CA TYR A 20 15.87 -34.66 -10.54
C TYR A 20 14.46 -34.06 -10.53
N LEU A 21 13.41 -34.85 -10.80
CA LEU A 21 12.02 -34.40 -10.75
C LEU A 21 11.60 -34.01 -9.33
N PHE A 22 12.10 -34.69 -8.31
CA PHE A 22 11.87 -34.35 -6.90
C PHE A 22 12.54 -33.02 -6.53
N PHE A 23 13.80 -32.82 -6.88
CA PHE A 23 14.47 -31.54 -6.62
C PHE A 23 13.90 -30.38 -7.44
N PHE A 24 13.45 -30.64 -8.67
CA PHE A 24 12.82 -29.64 -9.53
C PHE A 24 11.44 -29.23 -8.99
N SER A 25 10.60 -30.19 -8.59
CA SER A 25 9.30 -29.93 -7.97
C SER A 25 9.42 -29.23 -6.62
N PHE A 26 10.41 -29.58 -5.81
CA PHE A 26 10.72 -28.89 -4.56
C PHE A 26 11.11 -27.42 -4.80
N LYS A 27 11.96 -27.16 -5.81
CA LYS A 27 12.34 -25.78 -6.18
C LYS A 27 11.14 -24.96 -6.67
N ILE A 28 10.26 -25.55 -7.47
CA ILE A 28 9.05 -24.87 -7.96
C ILE A 28 8.09 -24.56 -6.81
N THR A 29 7.83 -25.53 -5.92
CA THR A 29 6.94 -25.32 -4.78
C THR A 29 7.48 -24.27 -3.80
N CYS A 30 8.79 -24.27 -3.53
CA CYS A 30 9.43 -23.19 -2.77
C CYS A 30 9.29 -21.83 -3.47
N LEU A 31 9.48 -21.75 -4.78
CA LEU A 31 9.34 -20.50 -5.54
C LEU A 31 7.90 -19.97 -5.53
N LEU A 32 6.91 -20.85 -5.68
CA LEU A 32 5.49 -20.49 -5.58
C LEU A 32 5.12 -20.04 -4.15
N PHE A 33 5.67 -20.69 -3.12
CA PHE A 33 5.47 -20.26 -1.73
C PHE A 33 6.05 -18.87 -1.46
N LEU A 34 7.25 -18.59 -1.96
CA LEU A 34 7.88 -17.26 -1.88
C LEU A 34 7.08 -16.20 -2.63
N ILE A 35 6.55 -16.50 -3.81
CA ILE A 35 5.68 -15.58 -4.55
C ILE A 35 4.41 -15.26 -3.75
N ASN A 36 3.77 -16.27 -3.15
CA ASN A 36 2.59 -16.05 -2.28
C ASN A 36 2.93 -15.26 -1.01
N LEU A 37 4.10 -15.46 -0.42
CA LEU A 37 4.59 -14.67 0.72
C LEU A 37 4.84 -13.20 0.34
N VAL A 38 5.40 -12.96 -0.85
CA VAL A 38 5.60 -11.61 -1.40
C VAL A 38 4.25 -10.97 -1.76
N PHE A 39 3.28 -11.73 -2.25
CA PHE A 39 1.95 -11.20 -2.60
C PHE A 39 1.12 -10.85 -1.36
N THR A 40 1.18 -11.67 -0.31
CA THR A 40 0.51 -11.40 0.97
C THR A 40 1.15 -10.23 1.72
N THR A 41 2.46 -10.01 1.57
CA THR A 41 3.13 -8.82 2.11
C THR A 41 2.97 -7.57 1.23
N ARG A 42 2.57 -7.70 -0.05
CA ARG A 42 2.33 -6.56 -0.97
C ARG A 42 0.95 -5.91 -0.87
N THR A 43 0.05 -6.40 -0.02
CA THR A 43 -1.18 -5.65 0.30
C THR A 43 -0.94 -4.52 1.31
N VAL A 44 0.32 -4.15 1.55
CA VAL A 44 0.74 -2.94 2.27
C VAL A 44 0.17 -1.72 1.56
N HIS A 45 -1.02 -1.34 2.04
CA HIS A 45 -1.55 0.01 2.15
C HIS A 45 -1.32 0.89 0.92
N ARG A 46 -2.32 0.88 0.02
CA ARG A 46 -2.60 2.02 -0.87
C ARG A 46 -2.41 3.30 -0.06
N SER A 47 -1.50 4.15 -0.51
CA SER A 47 -1.25 5.48 0.05
C SER A 47 -2.59 6.13 0.41
N CYS A 48 -2.75 6.50 1.68
CA CYS A 48 -3.99 7.12 2.14
C CYS A 48 -4.13 8.45 1.39
N SER A 49 -5.04 8.50 0.41
CA SER A 49 -5.26 9.69 -0.38
C SER A 49 -5.63 10.85 0.54
N PRO A 50 -5.21 12.09 0.22
CA PRO A 50 -5.62 13.26 0.98
C PRO A 50 -7.15 13.30 1.14
N LYS A 51 -7.61 13.58 2.36
CA LYS A 51 -9.04 13.63 2.69
C LYS A 51 -9.53 15.07 2.56
N SER A 52 -10.78 15.24 2.12
CA SER A 52 -11.47 16.53 2.25
C SER A 52 -11.54 16.92 3.73
N GLU A 53 -11.64 18.20 4.01
CA GLU A 53 -11.77 18.69 5.39
C GLU A 53 -12.96 18.06 6.11
N ALA A 54 -14.12 18.00 5.45
CA ALA A 54 -15.33 17.39 6.01
C ALA A 54 -15.13 15.90 6.37
N ALA A 55 -14.43 15.14 5.51
CA ALA A 55 -14.15 13.73 5.78
C ALA A 55 -13.10 13.55 6.89
N TYR A 56 -12.06 14.38 6.90
CA TYR A 56 -11.03 14.37 7.94
C TYR A 56 -11.63 14.66 9.32
N ASP A 57 -12.37 15.76 9.42
CA ASP A 57 -12.96 16.21 10.68
C ASP A 57 -14.02 15.23 11.19
N ALA A 58 -14.81 14.63 10.29
CA ALA A 58 -15.76 13.59 10.68
C ALA A 58 -15.07 12.39 11.33
N ILE A 59 -13.98 11.87 10.74
CA ILE A 59 -13.23 10.74 11.30
C ILE A 59 -12.59 11.16 12.63
N PHE A 60 -11.95 12.33 12.68
CA PHE A 60 -11.27 12.84 13.86
C PHE A 60 -12.23 12.96 15.05
N ARG A 61 -13.36 13.65 14.88
CA ARG A 61 -14.38 13.79 15.92
C ARG A 61 -15.05 12.46 16.28
N THR A 62 -15.15 11.52 15.34
CA THR A 62 -15.69 10.18 15.62
C THR A 62 -14.75 9.40 16.54
N ILE A 63 -13.43 9.54 16.38
CA ILE A 63 -12.44 8.90 17.27
C ILE A 63 -12.45 9.56 18.66
N GLU A 64 -12.55 10.89 18.73
CA GLU A 64 -12.67 11.61 20.01
C GLU A 64 -14.02 11.40 20.71
N GLY A 65 -15.01 10.84 20.03
CA GLY A 65 -16.37 10.67 20.55
C GLY A 65 -17.21 11.95 20.58
N THR A 66 -16.78 12.99 19.85
CA THR A 66 -17.42 14.32 19.79
C THR A 66 -18.24 14.55 18.52
N PHE A 67 -18.42 13.52 17.69
CA PHE A 67 -19.18 13.63 16.45
C PHE A 67 -20.70 13.49 16.69
N ASP A 68 -21.39 14.63 16.79
CA ASP A 68 -22.82 14.71 17.15
C ASP A 68 -23.77 15.02 15.97
N ILE A 69 -23.28 15.07 14.73
CA ILE A 69 -24.14 15.41 13.59
C ILE A 69 -25.15 14.27 13.34
N PRO A 70 -26.47 14.53 13.32
CA PRO A 70 -27.49 13.52 13.04
C PRO A 70 -27.33 12.91 11.65
N VAL A 71 -27.63 11.61 11.48
CA VAL A 71 -27.45 10.89 10.20
C VAL A 71 -28.12 11.59 9.01
N LYS A 72 -29.29 12.20 9.24
CA LYS A 72 -30.07 12.90 8.21
C LYS A 72 -29.43 14.21 7.72
N GLU A 73 -28.57 14.83 8.53
CA GLU A 73 -27.93 16.11 8.25
C GLU A 73 -26.48 15.94 7.74
N ARG A 74 -25.95 14.71 7.82
CA ARG A 74 -24.60 14.40 7.35
C ARG A 74 -24.52 14.51 5.84
N THR A 75 -23.43 15.10 5.37
CA THR A 75 -23.11 15.07 3.94
C THR A 75 -22.74 13.64 3.51
N LEU A 76 -22.83 13.38 2.21
CA LEU A 76 -22.42 12.10 1.64
C LEU A 76 -20.96 11.77 1.98
N GLU A 77 -20.08 12.79 1.98
CA GLU A 77 -18.67 12.63 2.35
C GLU A 77 -18.50 12.18 3.80
N GLN A 78 -19.22 12.81 4.73
CA GLN A 78 -19.18 12.45 6.15
C GLN A 78 -19.69 11.02 6.37
N ASN A 79 -20.80 10.66 5.74
CA ASN A 79 -21.35 9.30 5.82
C ASN A 79 -20.36 8.24 5.30
N ASN A 80 -19.74 8.50 4.15
CA ASN A 80 -18.73 7.60 3.58
C ASN A 80 -17.47 7.51 4.46
N ALA A 81 -17.03 8.63 5.03
CA ALA A 81 -15.87 8.70 5.92
C ALA A 81 -16.11 7.90 7.20
N ILE A 82 -17.27 8.08 7.84
CA ILE A 82 -17.66 7.36 9.05
C ILE A 82 -17.83 5.86 8.77
N SER A 83 -18.49 5.50 7.68
CA SER A 83 -18.62 4.10 7.26
C SER A 83 -17.24 3.44 7.06
N THR A 84 -16.31 4.17 6.44
CA THR A 84 -14.93 3.70 6.24
C THR A 84 -14.18 3.54 7.55
N TYR A 85 -14.34 4.51 8.47
CA TYR A 85 -13.76 4.45 9.81
C TYR A 85 -14.22 3.20 10.55
N TYR A 86 -15.53 2.92 10.63
CA TYR A 86 -16.04 1.74 11.34
C TYR A 86 -15.56 0.41 10.73
N LYS A 87 -15.34 0.34 9.42
CA LYS A 87 -14.79 -0.86 8.76
C LYS A 87 -13.32 -1.13 9.10
N ARG A 88 -12.57 -0.12 9.56
CA ARG A 88 -11.12 -0.16 9.76
C ARG A 88 -10.70 0.60 11.02
N LYS A 89 -11.52 0.48 12.06
CA LYS A 89 -11.42 1.31 13.28
C LYS A 89 -10.06 1.15 13.96
N ASP A 90 -9.55 -0.07 13.96
CA ASP A 90 -8.26 -0.50 14.49
C ASP A 90 -7.06 0.20 13.83
N LEU A 91 -7.19 0.64 12.58
CA LEU A 91 -6.12 1.29 11.83
C LEU A 91 -6.08 2.81 12.05
N TYR A 92 -7.15 3.41 12.57
CA TYR A 92 -7.21 4.85 12.80
C TYR A 92 -6.80 5.21 14.23
N THR A 93 -5.87 6.15 14.35
CA THR A 93 -5.41 6.66 15.65
C THR A 93 -5.25 8.17 15.62
N ILE A 94 -5.36 8.81 16.79
CA ILE A 94 -4.98 10.21 16.98
C ILE A 94 -3.66 10.24 17.73
N GLN A 95 -2.65 10.93 17.17
CA GLN A 95 -1.32 11.00 17.75
C GLN A 95 -0.73 12.41 17.62
N GLY A 96 0.25 12.71 18.48
CA GLY A 96 1.05 13.95 18.43
C GLY A 96 0.45 15.15 19.17
N GLN A 97 1.23 16.24 19.22
CA GLN A 97 0.83 17.55 19.73
C GLN A 97 1.29 18.62 18.72
N PRO A 98 0.37 19.28 17.97
CA PRO A 98 -1.09 19.16 18.04
C PRO A 98 -1.60 17.78 17.58
N PRO A 99 -2.78 17.34 18.06
CA PRO A 99 -3.33 16.03 17.72
C PRO A 99 -3.65 15.95 16.23
N ARG A 100 -3.19 14.88 15.58
CA ARG A 100 -3.40 14.62 14.15
C ARG A 100 -3.92 13.22 13.93
N LEU A 101 -4.67 13.05 12.84
CA LEU A 101 -5.20 11.76 12.42
C LEU A 101 -4.12 10.94 11.73
N TYR A 102 -3.98 9.68 12.14
CA TYR A 102 -3.11 8.69 11.53
C TYR A 102 -3.96 7.50 11.06
N PHE A 103 -3.57 6.93 9.93
CA PHE A 103 -4.11 5.68 9.40
C PHE A 103 -2.94 4.72 9.18
N ASP A 104 -2.93 3.61 9.92
CA ASP A 104 -1.84 2.62 9.90
C ASP A 104 -0.47 3.29 10.12
N ASN A 105 -0.37 4.08 11.20
CA ASN A 105 0.81 4.86 11.58
C ASN A 105 1.30 5.88 10.53
N LYS A 106 0.51 6.18 9.49
CA LYS A 106 0.82 7.23 8.50
C LYS A 106 -0.07 8.45 8.73
N PRO A 107 0.48 9.67 8.69
CA PRO A 107 -0.31 10.88 8.88
C PRO A 107 -1.32 11.01 7.73
N VAL A 108 -2.59 11.21 8.08
CA VAL A 108 -3.63 11.52 7.10
C VAL A 108 -3.54 13.00 6.77
N LEU A 109 -3.35 13.32 5.49
CA LEU A 109 -3.27 14.70 5.03
C LEU A 109 -4.66 15.25 4.67
N LYS A 110 -4.90 16.52 4.99
CA LYS A 110 -6.01 17.28 4.40
C LYS A 110 -5.67 17.66 2.97
N LYS A 111 -6.66 17.67 2.07
CA LYS A 111 -6.48 18.11 0.67
C LYS A 111 -5.85 19.50 0.59
N ASP A 112 -6.30 20.43 1.44
CA ASP A 112 -5.84 21.83 1.44
C ASP A 112 -4.38 22.00 1.90
N GLU A 113 -3.84 21.01 2.62
CA GLU A 113 -2.44 21.02 3.03
C GLU A 113 -1.50 20.52 1.94
N CYS A 114 -2.01 19.79 0.95
CA CYS A 114 -1.18 19.18 -0.10
C CYS A 114 -0.42 20.21 -0.93
N PRO A 115 -1.04 21.30 -1.44
CA PRO A 115 -0.30 22.33 -2.19
C PRO A 115 0.83 22.97 -1.38
N ARG A 116 0.61 23.18 -0.07
CA ARG A 116 1.62 23.77 0.83
C ARG A 116 2.80 22.83 1.06
N LEU A 117 2.53 21.53 1.27
CA LEU A 117 3.58 20.52 1.45
C LEU A 117 4.40 20.33 0.18
N ILE A 118 3.72 20.25 -0.98
CA ILE A 118 4.37 20.16 -2.29
C ILE A 118 5.27 21.39 -2.50
N LYS A 119 4.77 22.60 -2.26
CA LYS A 119 5.56 23.83 -2.40
C LYS A 119 6.75 23.89 -1.43
N LYS A 120 6.58 23.44 -0.19
CA LYS A 120 7.66 23.39 0.82
C LYS A 120 8.76 22.42 0.39
N GLN A 121 8.39 21.22 -0.02
CA GLN A 121 9.33 20.21 -0.49
C GLN A 121 10.04 20.67 -1.75
N TYR A 122 9.29 21.24 -2.70
CA TYR A 122 9.83 21.88 -3.89
C TYR A 122 10.85 22.97 -3.56
N THR A 123 10.55 23.86 -2.59
CA THR A 123 11.47 24.94 -2.20
C THR A 123 12.74 24.42 -1.52
N GLN A 124 12.64 23.32 -0.76
CA GLN A 124 13.79 22.67 -0.14
C GLN A 124 14.68 21.97 -1.18
N GLU A 125 14.08 21.29 -2.17
CA GLU A 125 14.81 20.61 -3.24
C GLU A 125 15.36 21.57 -4.30
N LYS A 126 14.67 22.69 -4.57
CA LYS A 126 15.12 23.77 -5.48
C LYS A 126 16.48 24.36 -5.09
N ARG A 127 16.91 24.28 -3.82
CA ARG A 127 18.27 24.65 -3.40
C ARG A 127 19.37 23.78 -4.02
N HIS A 128 19.04 22.62 -4.57
CA HIS A 128 19.97 21.65 -5.12
C HIS A 128 19.85 21.48 -6.64
N TRP A 129 18.94 22.19 -7.32
CA TRP A 129 18.58 21.96 -8.71
C TRP A 129 19.01 23.11 -9.62
N THR A 130 19.39 22.79 -10.85
CA THR A 130 19.66 23.78 -11.92
C THR A 130 18.34 24.37 -12.45
N GLU A 131 18.36 25.61 -12.96
CA GLU A 131 17.16 26.37 -13.37
C GLU A 131 16.26 25.65 -14.38
N ALA A 132 16.80 24.79 -15.25
CA ALA A 132 16.01 23.99 -16.20
C ALA A 132 15.15 22.91 -15.52
N HIS A 133 15.62 22.33 -14.41
CA HIS A 133 14.88 21.32 -13.65
C HIS A 133 13.71 21.93 -12.88
N VAL A 134 13.88 23.19 -12.47
CA VAL A 134 12.92 23.98 -11.69
C VAL A 134 11.64 24.25 -12.51
N SER A 135 11.75 24.68 -13.78
CA SER A 135 10.59 24.94 -14.64
C SER A 135 9.78 23.68 -14.97
N SER A 136 10.44 22.55 -15.23
CA SER A 136 9.76 21.30 -15.56
C SER A 136 8.89 20.77 -14.41
N VAL A 137 9.38 20.91 -13.17
CA VAL A 137 8.64 20.46 -11.98
C VAL A 137 7.54 21.44 -11.59
N GLU A 138 7.71 22.75 -11.81
CA GLU A 138 6.62 23.73 -11.64
C GLU A 138 5.42 23.43 -12.55
N GLU A 139 5.65 23.05 -13.81
CA GLU A 139 4.58 22.62 -14.72
C GLU A 139 3.88 21.33 -14.25
N GLN A 140 4.64 20.36 -13.74
CA GLN A 140 4.06 19.12 -13.19
C GLN A 140 3.22 19.38 -11.94
N ILE A 141 3.68 20.26 -11.04
CA ILE A 141 2.92 20.66 -9.84
C ILE A 141 1.61 21.35 -10.23
N LEU A 142 1.66 22.28 -11.19
CA LEU A 142 0.47 22.95 -11.72
C LEU A 142 -0.52 21.97 -12.36
N TRP A 143 -0.02 20.97 -13.08
CA TRP A 143 -0.86 19.91 -13.63
C TRP A 143 -1.52 19.05 -12.54
N ILE A 144 -0.78 18.65 -11.51
CA ILE A 144 -1.31 17.86 -10.39
C ILE A 144 -2.39 18.63 -9.63
N VAL A 145 -2.15 19.91 -9.32
CA VAL A 145 -3.12 20.76 -8.62
C VAL A 145 -4.42 20.88 -9.41
N ARG A 146 -4.35 21.15 -10.72
CA ARG A 146 -5.52 21.21 -11.60
C ARG A 146 -6.34 19.91 -11.63
N LYS A 147 -5.69 18.77 -11.42
CA LYS A 147 -6.35 17.46 -11.40
C LYS A 147 -7.01 17.11 -10.06
N ILE A 148 -6.61 17.77 -8.97
CA ILE A 148 -7.17 17.55 -7.62
C ILE A 148 -8.45 18.37 -7.41
N ASP A 149 -8.58 19.51 -8.09
CA ASP A 149 -9.75 20.40 -8.07
C ASP A 149 -10.90 19.96 -9.00
N MET A 150 -10.72 18.91 -9.81
CA MET A 150 -11.77 18.26 -10.62
C MET A 150 -12.37 17.06 -9.89
#